data_AF-A0A072NYB7-F1
#
_entry.id   AF-A0A072NYB7-F1
#
_cell.length_a   1.000
_cell.length_b   1.000
_cell.length_c   1.000
_cell.angle_alpha   90.00
_cell.angle_beta   90.00
_cell.angle_gamma   90.00
#
_symmetry.space_group_name_H-M   'P 1'
#
loop_
_entity.id
_entity.type
_entity.pdbx_description
1 polymer ?
#
loop_
_entity_poly.entity_id
_entity_poly.type
_entity_poly.pdbx_seq_one_letter_code
_entity_poly.pdbx_strand_id
1 'polypeptide(L)'
;MLVGNNANEGPGFTPQNITTEDNLVEWLELTFLLFTNDDIAQVLLYYPSSNASTNRNATLFATEGDEGSHSVESKQCGHRPATKSKCMITKLAKNIYAETTFVCPPYWMGSAYNDHGRSGYKYQYSVPPATHALDVAAYFGPTPANVGPDMAFAFKKIWGNFITTNNPRISTEIANGASSNSTSAIDASDWVPYSAYEPYQLNLNQLRSIHCNMSLQDPHANLVDLFIDTSYLNKTGGTPIPYMVSVGVNLTVNGNPGLRNDILLVDAWTWEAGRGYRCEFWRSVGPIVPEWEVPFLGLSLGVLPMDRLADIMRFPKNHNHHLRANGGCKK
;
A
#
# COMPACT_ATOMS: atom_id res chain seq x y z
N MET A 1 -8.55 -13.42 15.01
CA MET A 1 -8.28 -13.15 13.58
C MET A 1 -7.08 -12.23 13.48
N LEU A 2 -6.17 -12.48 12.54
CA LEU A 2 -5.12 -11.53 12.17
C LEU A 2 -5.41 -11.11 10.72
N VAL A 3 -5.55 -9.81 10.48
CA VAL A 3 -5.92 -9.26 9.16
C VAL A 3 -5.04 -8.05 8.85
N GLY A 4 -4.76 -7.81 7.58
CA GLY A 4 -4.00 -6.64 7.18
C GLY A 4 -4.27 -6.23 5.75
N ASN A 5 -3.66 -5.10 5.38
CA ASN A 5 -3.61 -4.57 4.03
C ASN A 5 -2.19 -4.09 3.74
N ASN A 6 -1.85 -3.93 2.48
CA ASN A 6 -0.63 -3.24 2.07
C ASN A 6 -0.94 -1.74 1.94
N ALA A 7 0.08 -0.89 2.07
CA ALA A 7 -0.13 0.57 2.04
C ALA A 7 -0.65 1.07 0.67
N ASN A 8 -0.32 0.34 -0.41
CA ASN A 8 -0.55 0.76 -1.79
C ASN A 8 -1.28 -0.33 -2.61
N GLU A 9 -2.49 -0.70 -2.20
CA GLU A 9 -3.27 -1.79 -2.84
C GLU A 9 -3.74 -1.47 -4.27
N GLY A 10 -4.07 -0.20 -4.54
CA GLY A 10 -4.78 0.22 -5.75
C GLY A 10 -4.03 0.21 -7.10
N PRO A 11 -2.68 0.37 -7.21
CA PRO A 11 -2.01 0.59 -8.49
C PRO A 11 -2.28 -0.46 -9.56
N GLY A 12 -2.44 -1.73 -9.17
CA GLY A 12 -2.68 -2.84 -10.11
C GLY A 12 -4.12 -2.93 -10.62
N PHE A 13 -5.05 -2.18 -10.01
CA PHE A 13 -6.49 -2.31 -10.26
C PHE A 13 -7.16 -0.99 -10.68
N THR A 14 -6.40 0.09 -10.75
CA THR A 14 -6.89 1.42 -11.15
C THR A 14 -6.38 1.75 -12.56
N PRO A 15 -7.21 2.30 -13.47
CA PRO A 15 -6.74 2.81 -14.75
C PRO A 15 -5.63 3.86 -14.57
N GLN A 16 -4.54 3.74 -15.33
CA GLN A 16 -3.37 4.63 -15.19
C GLN A 16 -3.52 5.96 -15.94
N ASN A 17 -4.60 6.15 -16.69
CA ASN A 17 -4.88 7.35 -17.49
C ASN A 17 -5.79 8.36 -16.76
N ILE A 18 -6.19 8.11 -15.51
CA ILE A 18 -6.96 9.05 -14.70
C ILE A 18 -6.02 10.17 -14.23
N THR A 19 -6.06 11.30 -14.93
CA THR A 19 -5.06 12.37 -14.81
C THR A 19 -5.67 13.76 -14.66
N THR A 20 -6.98 13.88 -14.85
CA THR A 20 -7.78 15.10 -14.63
C THR A 20 -8.96 14.78 -13.72
N GLU A 21 -9.54 15.80 -13.10
CA GLU A 21 -10.74 15.65 -12.28
C GLU A 21 -11.92 15.11 -13.10
N ASP A 22 -12.07 15.55 -14.36
CA ASP A 22 -13.08 15.03 -15.28
C ASP A 22 -12.90 13.51 -15.52
N ASN A 23 -11.65 13.04 -15.72
CA ASN A 23 -11.39 11.60 -15.86
C ASN A 23 -11.69 10.84 -14.56
N LEU A 24 -11.47 11.47 -13.41
CA LEU A 24 -11.78 10.87 -12.13
C LEU A 24 -13.30 10.73 -11.95
N VAL A 25 -14.07 11.77 -12.24
CA VAL A 25 -15.54 11.76 -12.15
C VAL A 25 -16.13 10.72 -13.12
N GLU A 26 -15.70 10.72 -14.38
CA GLU A 26 -16.13 9.73 -15.38
C GLU A 26 -15.82 8.30 -14.91
N TRP A 27 -14.63 8.09 -14.34
CA TRP A 27 -14.27 6.80 -13.77
C TRP A 27 -15.11 6.43 -12.54
N LEU A 28 -15.46 7.38 -11.67
CA LEU A 28 -16.34 7.14 -10.52
C LEU A 28 -17.75 6.76 -10.96
N GLU A 29 -18.32 7.44 -11.96
CA GLU A 29 -19.63 7.11 -12.54
C GLU A 29 -19.65 5.69 -13.12
N LEU A 30 -18.56 5.26 -13.74
CA LEU A 30 -18.43 3.90 -14.30
C LEU A 30 -18.15 2.83 -13.24
N THR A 31 -17.41 3.17 -12.19
CA THR A 31 -17.00 2.23 -11.14
C THR A 31 -18.09 2.02 -10.10
N PHE A 32 -18.82 3.07 -9.76
CA PHE A 32 -19.87 3.08 -8.75
C PHE A 32 -21.22 3.38 -9.41
N LEU A 33 -21.74 2.41 -10.17
CA LEU A 33 -22.93 2.58 -11.03
C LEU A 33 -24.22 3.01 -10.29
N LEU A 34 -24.27 2.84 -8.97
CA LEU A 34 -25.42 3.24 -8.14
C LEU A 34 -25.22 4.60 -7.48
N PHE A 35 -24.06 5.25 -7.65
CA PHE A 35 -23.81 6.56 -7.07
C PHE A 35 -24.58 7.63 -7.84
N THR A 36 -25.23 8.50 -7.09
CA THR A 36 -25.74 9.76 -7.61
C THR A 36 -24.61 10.79 -7.70
N ASN A 37 -24.88 11.92 -8.35
CA ASN A 37 -23.96 13.05 -8.36
C ASN A 37 -23.63 13.55 -6.94
N ASP A 38 -24.58 13.45 -6.00
CA ASP A 38 -24.37 13.83 -4.60
C ASP A 38 -23.42 12.85 -3.89
N ASP A 39 -23.49 11.55 -4.20
CA ASP A 39 -22.58 10.54 -3.66
C ASP A 39 -21.16 10.73 -4.21
N ILE A 40 -21.02 11.02 -5.52
CA ILE A 40 -19.73 11.36 -6.14
C ILE A 40 -19.17 12.64 -5.50
N ALA A 41 -19.99 13.66 -5.28
CA ALA A 41 -19.55 14.88 -4.59
C ALA A 41 -19.07 14.58 -3.16
N GLN A 42 -19.70 13.64 -2.45
CA GLN A 42 -19.22 13.17 -1.15
C GLN A 42 -17.88 12.45 -1.26
N VAL A 43 -17.68 11.56 -2.25
CA VAL A 43 -16.36 10.97 -2.50
C VAL A 43 -15.31 12.08 -2.66
N LEU A 44 -15.54 13.05 -3.54
CA LEU A 44 -14.60 14.15 -3.77
C LEU A 44 -14.38 15.05 -2.53
N LEU A 45 -15.34 15.09 -1.59
CA LEU A 45 -15.19 15.76 -0.30
C LEU A 45 -14.25 15.00 0.64
N TYR A 46 -14.31 13.67 0.67
CA TYR A 46 -13.40 12.82 1.44
C TYR A 46 -12.03 12.64 0.76
N TYR A 47 -11.97 12.92 -0.55
CA TYR A 47 -10.80 12.80 -1.42
C TYR A 47 -10.51 14.10 -2.20
N PRO A 48 -10.25 15.25 -1.55
CA PRO A 48 -9.99 16.51 -2.24
C PRO A 48 -8.75 16.49 -3.15
N SER A 49 -8.94 16.85 -4.41
CA SER A 49 -7.92 16.88 -5.49
C SER A 49 -6.95 18.09 -5.46
N SER A 50 -7.00 18.91 -4.40
CA SER A 50 -6.96 20.37 -4.54
C SER A 50 -5.86 20.97 -5.44
N ASN A 51 -6.29 21.51 -6.58
CA ASN A 51 -5.68 22.71 -7.19
C ASN A 51 -6.04 24.02 -6.45
N ALA A 52 -6.88 23.95 -5.42
CA ALA A 52 -7.47 25.12 -4.74
C ALA A 52 -7.00 25.36 -3.30
N SER A 53 -6.21 24.48 -2.68
CA SER A 53 -5.75 24.68 -1.31
C SER A 53 -4.44 25.46 -1.28
N THR A 54 -4.51 26.77 -1.03
CA THR A 54 -3.39 27.56 -0.49
C THR A 54 -3.16 27.29 1.01
N ASN A 55 -3.99 26.41 1.61
CA ASN A 55 -3.92 26.05 3.02
C ASN A 55 -2.85 24.98 3.25
N ARG A 56 -1.75 25.38 3.91
CA ARG A 56 -0.69 24.46 4.36
C ARG A 56 -1.17 23.37 5.33
N ASN A 57 -2.39 23.49 5.86
CA ASN A 57 -3.02 22.54 6.77
C ASN A 57 -4.12 21.68 6.11
N ALA A 58 -4.29 21.74 4.78
CA ALA A 58 -5.22 20.84 4.11
C ALA A 58 -4.78 19.38 4.29
N THR A 59 -5.73 18.48 4.49
CA THR A 59 -5.50 17.04 4.55
C THR A 59 -4.93 16.56 3.21
N LEU A 60 -3.76 15.94 3.26
CA LEU A 60 -2.98 15.43 2.14
C LEU A 60 -2.99 13.90 2.23
N PHE A 61 -3.25 13.14 1.17
CA PHE A 61 -3.53 11.70 1.25
C PHE A 61 -2.28 10.84 1.03
N ALA A 62 -1.95 9.94 1.97
CA ALA A 62 -0.79 9.06 1.84
C ALA A 62 -1.08 7.77 1.04
N THR A 63 -0.03 7.23 0.42
CA THR A 63 0.02 5.89 -0.20
C THR A 63 1.27 5.07 0.18
N GLU A 64 2.26 5.67 0.86
CA GLU A 64 3.58 5.04 1.05
C GLU A 64 3.81 4.49 2.48
N GLY A 65 2.83 4.60 3.40
CA GLY A 65 2.88 3.96 4.71
C GLY A 65 4.02 4.42 5.65
N ASP A 66 4.63 5.57 5.36
CA ASP A 66 5.85 6.06 6.00
C ASP A 66 5.67 7.35 6.83
N GLU A 67 4.46 7.92 6.86
CA GLU A 67 4.13 9.13 7.64
C GLU A 67 2.75 9.04 8.31
N GLY A 68 2.65 9.61 9.52
CA GLY A 68 1.41 9.67 10.32
C GLY A 68 0.37 10.67 9.81
N SER A 69 -0.39 11.31 10.70
CA SER A 69 -1.53 12.21 10.43
C SER A 69 -1.24 13.47 9.58
N HIS A 70 -0.02 13.63 9.08
CA HIS A 70 0.43 14.73 8.24
C HIS A 70 1.17 14.19 7.01
N SER A 71 0.54 13.31 6.23
CA SER A 71 1.19 12.71 5.07
C SER A 71 1.48 13.72 3.97
N VAL A 72 2.71 13.73 3.47
CA VAL A 72 3.24 14.82 2.65
C VAL A 72 3.03 14.57 1.12
N GLU A 73 1.79 14.29 0.71
CA GLU A 73 1.45 14.01 -0.72
C GLU A 73 1.84 15.15 -1.66
N SER A 74 1.65 16.40 -1.20
CA SER A 74 2.01 17.59 -1.99
C SER A 74 3.48 17.70 -2.36
N LYS A 75 4.38 17.03 -1.61
CA LYS A 75 5.81 16.97 -1.94
C LYS A 75 6.22 15.67 -2.61
N GLN A 76 5.31 14.70 -2.75
CA GLN A 76 5.51 13.49 -3.59
C GLN A 76 5.01 13.70 -5.04
N CYS A 77 4.36 14.81 -5.34
CA CYS A 77 3.85 15.09 -6.69
C CYS A 77 4.62 16.20 -7.44
N GLY A 78 5.79 16.62 -6.96
CA GLY A 78 6.53 17.70 -7.60
C GLY A 78 5.92 19.07 -7.32
N HIS A 79 6.71 20.11 -7.59
CA HIS A 79 6.29 21.51 -7.39
C HIS A 79 5.68 22.14 -8.65
N ARG A 80 5.76 21.46 -9.82
CA ARG A 80 5.23 21.98 -11.08
C ARG A 80 3.71 21.82 -11.10
N PRO A 81 2.90 22.89 -11.24
CA PRO A 81 1.46 22.83 -11.05
C PRO A 81 0.75 21.74 -11.86
N ALA A 82 0.91 21.69 -13.18
CA ALA A 82 0.23 20.72 -14.03
C ALA A 82 0.63 19.25 -13.74
N THR A 83 1.92 19.02 -13.50
CA THR A 83 2.47 17.70 -13.12
C THR A 83 1.97 17.27 -11.74
N LYS A 84 1.87 18.22 -10.82
CA LYS A 84 1.38 18.02 -9.46
C LYS A 84 -0.09 17.64 -9.45
N SER A 85 -0.94 18.36 -10.18
CA SER A 85 -2.38 18.03 -10.28
C SER A 85 -2.58 16.63 -10.87
N LYS A 86 -1.86 16.29 -11.96
CA LYS A 86 -1.93 14.96 -12.58
C LYS A 86 -1.55 13.86 -11.60
N CYS A 87 -0.40 13.99 -10.93
CA CYS A 87 0.05 13.02 -9.94
C CYS A 87 -0.95 12.83 -8.79
N MET A 88 -1.49 13.93 -8.25
CA MET A 88 -2.48 13.89 -7.17
C MET A 88 -3.74 13.14 -7.60
N ILE A 89 -4.33 13.49 -8.75
CA ILE A 89 -5.52 12.80 -9.26
C ILE A 89 -5.27 11.31 -9.47
N THR A 90 -4.12 10.93 -10.03
CA THR A 90 -3.78 9.51 -10.22
C THR A 90 -3.62 8.77 -8.89
N LYS A 91 -3.00 9.39 -7.87
CA LYS A 91 -2.87 8.81 -6.52
C LYS A 91 -4.23 8.72 -5.82
N LEU A 92 -5.09 9.70 -6.03
CA LEU A 92 -6.45 9.73 -5.49
C LEU A 92 -7.29 8.57 -5.98
N ALA A 93 -7.33 8.34 -7.30
CA ALA A 93 -8.05 7.22 -7.90
C ALA A 93 -7.57 5.88 -7.32
N LYS A 94 -6.24 5.73 -7.17
CA LYS A 94 -5.63 4.52 -6.57
C LYS A 94 -6.06 4.33 -5.12
N ASN A 95 -6.12 5.41 -4.34
CA ASN A 95 -6.58 5.36 -2.95
C ASN A 95 -8.07 5.06 -2.82
N ILE A 96 -8.91 5.65 -3.66
CA ILE A 96 -10.35 5.36 -3.69
C ILE A 96 -10.58 3.87 -3.94
N TYR A 97 -9.94 3.31 -4.97
CA TYR A 97 -10.07 1.89 -5.28
C TYR A 97 -9.47 0.99 -4.19
N ALA A 98 -8.28 1.35 -3.67
CA ALA A 98 -7.63 0.64 -2.58
C ALA A 98 -8.52 0.58 -1.33
N GLU A 99 -9.09 1.71 -0.93
CA GLU A 99 -9.88 1.83 0.30
C GLU A 99 -11.22 1.15 0.20
N THR A 100 -11.93 1.30 -0.92
CA THR A 100 -13.18 0.56 -1.16
C THR A 100 -13.00 -0.95 -1.17
N THR A 101 -11.91 -1.43 -1.77
CA THR A 101 -11.79 -2.86 -2.13
C THR A 101 -10.93 -3.67 -1.16
N PHE A 102 -9.82 -3.11 -0.67
CA PHE A 102 -8.79 -3.88 0.02
C PHE A 102 -8.43 -3.34 1.41
N VAL A 103 -8.40 -2.02 1.58
CA VAL A 103 -7.86 -1.40 2.79
C VAL A 103 -8.90 -1.26 3.87
N CYS A 104 -10.12 -0.80 3.56
CA CYS A 104 -11.17 -0.63 4.58
C CYS A 104 -11.83 -1.92 5.06
N PRO A 105 -12.05 -2.97 4.23
CA PRO A 105 -12.62 -4.22 4.73
C PRO A 105 -11.85 -4.83 5.92
N PRO A 106 -10.50 -4.87 5.95
CA PRO A 106 -9.73 -5.23 7.14
C PRO A 106 -10.02 -4.43 8.41
N TYR A 107 -10.41 -3.15 8.32
CA TYR A 107 -10.81 -2.35 9.50
C TYR A 107 -12.09 -2.95 10.11
N TRP A 108 -13.09 -3.23 9.28
CA TRP A 108 -14.36 -3.77 9.74
C TRP A 108 -14.24 -5.22 10.20
N MET A 109 -13.51 -6.05 9.43
CA MET A 109 -13.25 -7.45 9.78
C MET A 109 -12.51 -7.55 11.12
N GLY A 110 -11.47 -6.73 11.33
CA GLY A 110 -10.69 -6.72 12.57
C GLY A 110 -11.59 -6.55 13.79
N SER A 111 -12.48 -5.56 13.75
CA SER A 111 -13.41 -5.29 14.85
C SER A 111 -14.52 -6.33 14.98
N ALA A 112 -15.08 -6.81 13.88
CA ALA A 112 -16.21 -7.77 13.88
C ALA A 112 -15.86 -9.13 14.51
N TYR A 113 -14.57 -9.47 14.57
CA TYR A 113 -14.10 -10.71 15.19
C TYR A 113 -13.79 -10.60 16.69
N ASN A 114 -14.05 -9.45 17.33
CA ASN A 114 -13.83 -9.24 18.77
C ASN A 114 -14.96 -9.72 19.69
N ASP A 115 -15.81 -10.63 19.23
CA ASP A 115 -16.95 -11.13 20.01
C ASP A 115 -16.75 -12.58 20.45
N HIS A 116 -17.42 -12.95 21.55
CA HIS A 116 -17.45 -14.32 22.09
C HIS A 116 -16.05 -14.85 22.48
N GLY A 117 -15.24 -14.00 23.13
CA GLY A 117 -13.89 -14.37 23.59
C GLY A 117 -12.85 -14.49 22.46
N ARG A 118 -13.18 -14.01 21.26
CA ARG A 118 -12.24 -13.92 20.13
C ARG A 118 -11.61 -12.53 20.10
N SER A 119 -10.44 -12.43 19.48
CA SER A 119 -9.72 -11.18 19.29
C SER A 119 -9.30 -11.03 17.83
N GLY A 120 -9.49 -9.85 17.28
CA GLY A 120 -9.05 -9.41 15.96
C GLY A 120 -7.88 -8.46 16.08
N TYR A 121 -6.85 -8.64 15.26
CA TYR A 121 -5.67 -7.78 15.21
C TYR A 121 -5.49 -7.28 13.78
N LYS A 122 -5.15 -6.00 13.64
CA LYS A 122 -4.97 -5.35 12.35
C LYS A 122 -3.52 -4.90 12.15
N TYR A 123 -2.95 -5.18 10.98
CA TYR A 123 -1.67 -4.63 10.54
C TYR A 123 -1.79 -3.91 9.19
N GLN A 124 -0.80 -3.09 8.87
CA GLN A 124 -0.54 -2.58 7.52
C GLN A 124 0.89 -2.89 7.12
N TYR A 125 1.11 -3.47 5.94
CA TYR A 125 2.44 -3.65 5.36
C TYR A 125 2.82 -2.42 4.53
N SER A 126 3.92 -1.79 4.92
CA SER A 126 4.34 -0.48 4.37
C SER A 126 5.75 -0.50 3.79
N VAL A 127 6.40 -1.66 3.68
CA VAL A 127 7.70 -1.76 3.02
C VAL A 127 7.52 -1.50 1.52
N PRO A 128 8.14 -0.44 0.95
CA PRO A 128 7.92 -0.07 -0.45
C PRO A 128 8.32 -1.18 -1.43
N PRO A 129 7.55 -1.36 -2.52
CA PRO A 129 6.47 -0.49 -2.98
C PRO A 129 5.09 -0.78 -2.36
N ALA A 130 5.03 -1.72 -1.40
CA ALA A 130 3.82 -2.08 -0.64
C ALA A 130 2.56 -2.28 -1.50
N THR A 131 2.72 -2.82 -2.72
CA THR A 131 1.59 -3.12 -3.59
C THR A 131 0.92 -4.42 -3.20
N HIS A 132 -0.27 -4.66 -3.75
CA HIS A 132 -1.08 -5.84 -3.49
C HIS A 132 -0.25 -7.14 -3.49
N ALA A 133 -0.44 -7.94 -2.43
CA ALA A 133 0.19 -9.23 -2.17
C ALA A 133 1.73 -9.24 -2.00
N LEU A 134 2.44 -8.10 -1.99
CA LEU A 134 3.89 -8.10 -1.80
C LEU A 134 4.34 -8.46 -0.37
N ASP A 135 3.45 -8.32 0.61
CA ASP A 135 3.67 -8.76 1.99
C ASP A 135 3.84 -10.28 2.10
N VAL A 136 3.19 -11.06 1.23
CA VAL A 136 3.24 -12.53 1.20
C VAL A 136 4.67 -13.06 1.19
N ALA A 137 5.53 -12.51 0.33
CA ALA A 137 6.92 -12.94 0.22
C ALA A 137 7.76 -12.53 1.45
N ALA A 138 7.34 -11.49 2.20
CA ALA A 138 8.03 -11.08 3.41
C ALA A 138 7.89 -12.13 4.54
N TYR A 139 6.73 -12.79 4.66
CA TYR A 139 6.49 -13.80 5.70
C TYR A 139 6.53 -15.26 5.23
N PHE A 140 6.17 -15.62 3.99
CA PHE A 140 6.36 -16.99 3.48
C PHE A 140 7.74 -17.24 2.86
N GLY A 141 8.36 -16.19 2.31
CA GLY A 141 9.60 -16.30 1.58
C GLY A 141 9.45 -16.81 0.13
N PRO A 142 10.54 -16.78 -0.67
CA PRO A 142 11.85 -16.22 -0.33
C PRO A 142 11.78 -14.71 -0.09
N THR A 143 12.51 -14.23 0.92
CA THR A 143 12.48 -12.81 1.33
C THR A 143 12.99 -11.92 0.19
N PRO A 144 12.18 -10.96 -0.29
CA PRO A 144 12.59 -10.02 -1.32
C PRO A 144 13.79 -9.16 -0.90
N ALA A 145 14.60 -8.73 -1.87
CA ALA A 145 15.82 -7.95 -1.60
C ALA A 145 15.53 -6.59 -0.94
N ASN A 146 14.33 -6.05 -1.15
CA ASN A 146 13.83 -4.82 -0.53
C ASN A 146 13.30 -5.03 0.90
N VAL A 147 13.29 -6.25 1.43
CA VAL A 147 12.86 -6.54 2.80
C VAL A 147 14.10 -6.90 3.63
N GLY A 148 14.36 -6.16 4.71
CA GLY A 148 15.46 -6.44 5.62
C GLY A 148 15.32 -7.82 6.31
N PRO A 149 16.42 -8.49 6.67
CA PRO A 149 16.36 -9.78 7.37
C PRO A 149 15.63 -9.68 8.72
N ASP A 150 15.83 -8.58 9.46
CA ASP A 150 15.13 -8.32 10.72
C ASP A 150 13.62 -8.11 10.51
N MET A 151 13.25 -7.43 9.44
CA MET A 151 11.85 -7.18 9.09
C MET A 151 11.13 -8.48 8.72
N ALA A 152 11.77 -9.30 7.87
CA ALA A 152 11.26 -10.61 7.51
C ALA A 152 11.15 -11.52 8.74
N PHE A 153 12.12 -11.48 9.66
CA PHE A 153 12.08 -12.24 10.91
C PHE A 153 10.92 -11.80 11.81
N ALA A 154 10.76 -10.50 12.04
CA ALA A 154 9.67 -9.95 12.84
C ALA A 154 8.31 -10.34 12.26
N PHE A 155 8.11 -10.20 10.95
CA PHE A 155 6.84 -10.54 10.31
C PHE A 155 6.52 -12.04 10.37
N LYS A 156 7.53 -12.90 10.17
CA LYS A 156 7.40 -14.36 10.38
C LYS A 156 7.03 -14.69 11.82
N LYS A 157 7.62 -13.99 12.79
CA LYS A 157 7.31 -14.18 14.21
C LYS A 157 5.90 -13.76 14.58
N ILE A 158 5.39 -12.66 14.02
CA ILE A 158 3.99 -12.24 14.18
C ILE A 158 3.03 -13.34 13.75
N TRP A 159 3.18 -13.86 12.53
CA TRP A 159 2.35 -14.96 12.02
C TRP A 159 2.52 -16.24 12.84
N GLY A 160 3.76 -16.61 13.17
CA GLY A 160 4.06 -17.80 13.98
C GLY A 160 3.43 -17.74 15.38
N ASN A 161 3.53 -16.60 16.07
CA ASN A 161 2.93 -16.41 17.39
C ASN A 161 1.40 -16.46 17.29
N PHE A 162 0.80 -15.82 16.29
CA PHE A 162 -0.64 -15.89 16.08
C PHE A 162 -1.12 -17.33 15.85
N ILE A 163 -0.46 -18.09 14.98
CA ILE A 163 -0.83 -19.47 14.66
C ILE A 163 -0.71 -20.38 15.89
N THR A 164 0.32 -20.19 16.71
CA THR A 164 0.63 -21.11 17.83
C THR A 164 0.00 -20.71 19.16
N THR A 165 -0.37 -19.43 19.34
CA THR A 165 -0.81 -18.90 20.64
C THR A 165 -2.06 -18.02 20.57
N ASN A 166 -2.65 -17.82 19.39
CA ASN A 166 -3.72 -16.84 19.13
C ASN A 166 -3.36 -15.38 19.47
N ASN A 167 -2.07 -15.07 19.59
CA ASN A 167 -1.56 -13.74 19.91
C ASN A 167 -0.41 -13.35 18.97
N PRO A 168 -0.56 -12.30 18.13
CA PRO A 168 0.46 -11.93 17.14
C PRO A 168 1.59 -11.06 17.71
N ARG A 169 1.52 -10.67 18.99
CA ARG A 169 2.50 -9.75 19.61
C ARG A 169 3.92 -10.30 19.52
N ILE A 170 4.86 -9.38 19.32
CA ILE A 170 6.29 -9.65 19.35
C ILE A 170 6.94 -8.74 20.39
N SER A 171 8.10 -9.16 20.92
CA SER A 171 8.82 -8.32 21.87
C SER A 171 9.44 -7.11 21.19
N THR A 172 9.74 -6.08 21.98
CA THR A 172 10.44 -4.88 21.51
C THR A 172 11.76 -5.20 20.82
N GLU A 173 12.50 -6.21 21.27
CA GLU A 173 13.77 -6.62 20.66
C GLU A 173 13.57 -7.17 19.24
N ILE A 174 12.52 -7.99 19.05
CA ILE A 174 12.17 -8.52 17.72
C ILE A 174 11.68 -7.39 16.82
N ALA A 175 10.88 -6.45 17.36
CA ALA A 175 10.37 -5.32 16.60
C ALA A 175 11.50 -4.37 16.15
N ASN A 176 12.47 -4.08 17.02
CA ASN A 176 13.64 -3.25 16.71
C ASN A 176 14.58 -3.92 15.69
N GLY A 177 14.68 -5.25 15.74
CA GLY A 177 15.58 -6.01 14.89
C GLY A 177 16.99 -6.10 15.48
N ALA A 178 17.65 -7.25 15.27
CA ALA A 178 18.98 -7.52 15.84
C ALA A 178 20.06 -6.60 15.27
N SER A 179 19.83 -6.01 14.11
CA SER A 179 20.75 -5.07 13.49
C SER A 179 20.63 -3.66 14.08
N SER A 180 19.57 -3.34 14.82
CA SER A 180 19.37 -2.04 15.45
C SER A 180 20.13 -1.91 16.77
N ASN A 181 20.76 -0.75 17.00
CA ASN A 181 21.28 -0.36 18.32
C ASN A 181 20.21 0.40 19.15
N SER A 182 18.97 0.44 18.67
CA SER A 182 17.88 1.13 19.36
C SER A 182 17.44 0.35 20.58
N THR A 183 17.50 1.00 21.74
CA THR A 183 16.83 0.56 22.97
C THR A 183 15.44 1.18 23.11
N SER A 184 14.98 1.95 22.10
CA SER A 184 13.66 2.58 22.13
C SER A 184 12.60 1.50 22.14
N ALA A 185 11.65 1.60 23.06
CA ALA A 185 10.48 0.75 23.06
C ALA A 185 9.70 0.97 21.77
N ILE A 186 9.54 -0.09 20.98
CA ILE A 186 8.50 -0.19 19.97
C ILE A 186 7.32 -0.88 20.65
N ASP A 187 6.16 -0.24 20.62
CA ASP A 187 4.91 -0.69 21.27
C ASP A 187 4.27 -1.91 20.59
N ALA A 188 5.03 -2.68 19.80
CA ALA A 188 4.57 -3.94 19.21
C ALA A 188 4.24 -4.99 20.28
N SER A 189 4.84 -4.90 21.46
CA SER A 189 4.49 -5.70 22.65
C SER A 189 3.11 -5.33 23.21
N ASP A 190 2.67 -4.09 22.99
CA ASP A 190 1.39 -3.54 23.44
C ASP A 190 0.32 -3.62 22.36
N TRP A 191 0.55 -4.39 21.28
CA TRP A 191 -0.42 -4.56 20.21
C TRP A 191 -1.71 -5.25 20.70
N VAL A 192 -2.70 -4.41 21.03
CA VAL A 192 -4.02 -4.81 21.52
C VAL A 192 -4.93 -5.30 20.40
N PRO A 193 -6.00 -6.05 20.72
CA PRO A 193 -7.06 -6.31 19.76
C PRO A 193 -7.61 -5.01 19.17
N TYR A 194 -7.71 -4.97 17.84
CA TYR A 194 -8.15 -3.79 17.10
C TYR A 194 -9.65 -3.58 17.24
N SER A 195 -10.10 -2.42 17.70
CA SER A 195 -11.51 -2.05 17.72
C SER A 195 -11.72 -0.58 17.36
N ALA A 196 -12.99 -0.16 17.19
CA ALA A 196 -13.29 1.26 16.98
C ALA A 196 -12.84 2.16 18.15
N TYR A 197 -12.81 1.64 19.38
CA TYR A 197 -12.42 2.36 20.60
C TYR A 197 -10.93 2.19 20.96
N GLU A 198 -10.31 1.10 20.49
CA GLU A 198 -8.88 0.83 20.60
C GLU A 198 -8.31 0.58 19.20
N PRO A 199 -8.19 1.64 18.38
CA PRO A 199 -7.98 1.52 16.94
C PRO A 199 -6.50 1.38 16.56
N TYR A 200 -5.74 0.66 17.37
CA TYR A 200 -4.31 0.54 17.16
C TYR A 200 -4.00 -0.59 16.19
N GLN A 201 -3.36 -0.26 15.08
CA GLN A 201 -2.83 -1.21 14.10
C GLN A 201 -1.30 -1.24 14.17
N LEU A 202 -0.71 -2.40 13.84
CA LEU A 202 0.73 -2.48 13.67
C LEU A 202 1.11 -2.05 12.25
N ASN A 203 1.86 -0.96 12.11
CA ASN A 203 2.49 -0.58 10.85
C ASN A 203 3.82 -1.32 10.69
N LEU A 204 3.89 -2.16 9.68
CA LEU A 204 5.05 -2.97 9.33
C LEU A 204 5.89 -2.23 8.28
N ASN A 205 6.86 -1.44 8.76
CA ASN A 205 7.75 -0.66 7.91
C ASN A 205 9.23 -0.81 8.31
N GLN A 206 10.13 -0.19 7.54
CA GLN A 206 11.57 -0.12 7.76
C GLN A 206 12.08 1.27 7.36
N LEU A 207 13.14 1.75 8.00
CA LEU A 207 13.66 3.10 7.78
C LEU A 207 14.10 3.31 6.31
N ARG A 208 13.58 4.42 5.76
CA ARG A 208 13.75 5.05 4.42
C ARG A 208 15.04 5.94 4.36
N SER A 209 15.44 6.68 3.30
CA SER A 209 15.00 6.84 1.89
C SER A 209 16.04 7.57 1.01
N ILE A 210 16.20 7.18 -0.27
CA ILE A 210 16.23 8.08 -1.45
C ILE A 210 15.49 7.32 -2.58
N HIS A 211 14.46 7.92 -3.17
CA HIS A 211 13.85 7.44 -4.42
C HIS A 211 14.57 8.03 -5.63
N CYS A 212 14.80 7.21 -6.65
CA CYS A 212 15.30 7.65 -7.95
C CYS A 212 14.16 7.73 -8.98
N ASN A 213 14.32 8.71 -9.87
CA ASN A 213 13.52 9.07 -11.03
C ASN A 213 12.84 7.89 -11.74
N MET A 214 11.50 7.91 -11.83
CA MET A 214 10.80 7.17 -12.87
C MET A 214 10.79 8.00 -14.14
N SER A 215 11.54 7.57 -15.14
CA SER A 215 11.33 7.97 -16.53
C SER A 215 11.07 6.70 -17.33
N LEU A 216 9.81 6.43 -17.64
CA LEU A 216 9.49 5.47 -18.69
C LEU A 216 9.77 6.15 -20.03
N GLN A 217 10.86 5.75 -20.68
CA GLN A 217 11.05 6.05 -22.10
C GLN A 217 10.40 4.93 -22.91
N ASP A 218 9.12 5.12 -23.23
CA ASP A 218 8.49 4.45 -24.38
C ASP A 218 8.70 5.36 -25.62
N PRO A 219 9.25 4.85 -26.74
CA PRO A 219 9.31 5.58 -28.00
C PRO A 219 7.94 5.94 -28.61
N HIS A 220 6.83 5.48 -28.03
CA HIS A 220 5.47 5.83 -28.41
C HIS A 220 4.79 6.66 -27.31
N ALA A 221 4.39 7.88 -27.67
CA ALA A 221 3.93 8.92 -26.76
C ALA A 221 2.62 8.61 -26.00
N ASN A 222 2.68 7.82 -24.92
CA ASN A 222 1.67 7.73 -23.87
C ASN A 222 2.35 7.62 -22.51
N LEU A 223 2.52 8.74 -21.81
CA LEU A 223 3.20 8.84 -20.52
C LEU A 223 2.42 8.09 -19.42
N VAL A 224 2.87 6.89 -19.08
CA VAL A 224 2.52 6.22 -17.81
C VAL A 224 3.33 6.89 -16.71
N ASP A 225 2.89 8.05 -16.25
CA ASP A 225 3.52 8.69 -15.11
C ASP A 225 3.06 8.02 -13.81
N LEU A 226 3.81 7.02 -13.35
CA LEU A 226 3.79 6.67 -11.94
C LEU A 226 4.65 7.73 -11.22
N PHE A 227 4.06 8.91 -11.02
CA PHE A 227 4.73 10.02 -10.33
C PHE A 227 4.99 9.65 -8.86
N ILE A 228 6.26 9.53 -8.51
CA ILE A 228 6.77 9.51 -7.14
C ILE A 228 7.91 10.54 -7.09
N ASP A 229 7.64 11.74 -6.54
CA ASP A 229 8.65 12.79 -6.29
C ASP A 229 9.55 12.37 -5.12
N THR A 230 10.81 12.67 -5.33
CA THR A 230 12.01 12.08 -4.73
C THR A 230 12.62 12.96 -3.65
N SER A 231 11.85 13.92 -3.09
CA SER A 231 12.41 15.05 -2.35
C SER A 231 12.42 14.96 -0.82
N TYR A 232 12.09 13.82 -0.20
CA TYR A 232 12.16 13.67 1.26
C TYR A 232 13.41 12.94 1.76
N LEU A 233 14.41 13.77 2.13
CA LEU A 233 15.76 13.41 2.54
C LEU A 233 15.90 13.36 4.08
N ASN A 234 16.77 12.46 4.55
CA ASN A 234 17.32 12.30 5.92
C ASN A 234 16.75 11.19 6.82
N LYS A 235 16.58 9.97 6.28
CA LYS A 235 16.76 8.76 7.10
C LYS A 235 17.80 7.88 6.39
N THR A 236 18.79 7.37 7.13
CA THR A 236 19.96 6.65 6.59
C THR A 236 19.80 5.15 6.79
N GLY A 237 19.58 4.41 5.70
CA GLY A 237 19.51 2.94 5.70
C GLY A 237 19.19 2.35 4.31
N GLY A 238 19.77 1.19 4.00
CA GLY A 238 19.58 0.46 2.75
C GLY A 238 20.48 0.91 1.59
N THR A 239 20.53 0.10 0.52
CA THR A 239 21.22 0.38 -0.74
C THR A 239 20.20 0.40 -1.88
N PRO A 240 20.18 1.43 -2.76
CA PRO A 240 19.26 1.46 -3.89
C PRO A 240 19.46 0.26 -4.84
N ILE A 241 18.38 -0.44 -5.13
CA ILE A 241 18.34 -1.58 -6.05
C ILE A 241 17.17 -1.45 -7.04
N PRO A 242 17.32 -1.94 -8.28
CA PRO A 242 16.18 -2.10 -9.17
C PRO A 242 15.25 -3.20 -8.65
N TYR A 243 13.95 -2.97 -8.72
CA TYR A 243 12.91 -3.87 -8.29
C TYR A 243 11.77 -3.89 -9.31
N MET A 244 11.50 -5.08 -9.84
CA MET A 244 10.46 -5.31 -10.83
C MET A 244 9.13 -5.58 -10.11
N VAL A 245 8.20 -4.62 -10.16
CA VAL A 245 6.86 -4.79 -9.56
C VAL A 245 5.93 -5.51 -10.52
N SER A 246 6.10 -5.27 -11.83
CA SER A 246 5.36 -5.92 -12.90
C SER A 246 6.20 -5.90 -14.19
N VAL A 247 5.73 -6.60 -15.24
CA VAL A 247 6.41 -6.65 -16.53
C VAL A 247 6.57 -5.23 -17.09
N GLY A 248 7.81 -4.78 -17.26
CA GLY A 248 8.13 -3.46 -17.82
C GLY A 248 8.17 -2.30 -16.80
N VAL A 249 7.86 -2.53 -15.53
CA VAL A 249 7.90 -1.49 -14.47
C VAL A 249 9.06 -1.75 -13.51
N ASN A 250 10.15 -1.02 -13.73
CA ASN A 250 11.31 -0.98 -12.83
C ASN A 250 11.16 0.16 -11.83
N LEU A 251 11.10 -0.17 -10.55
CA LEU A 251 11.25 0.79 -9.45
C LEU A 251 12.66 0.73 -8.88
N THR A 252 13.14 1.85 -8.37
CA THR A 252 14.29 1.84 -7.47
C THR A 252 13.78 1.82 -6.04
N VAL A 253 14.12 0.78 -5.29
CA VAL A 253 13.78 0.62 -3.88
C VAL A 253 15.05 0.41 -3.07
N ASN A 254 14.99 0.60 -1.75
CA ASN A 254 16.12 0.29 -0.89
C ASN A 254 16.13 -1.20 -0.56
N GLY A 255 17.25 -1.85 -0.84
CA GLY A 255 17.55 -3.22 -0.46
C GLY A 255 18.67 -3.30 0.56
N ASN A 256 19.03 -4.52 0.93
CA ASN A 256 20.21 -4.75 1.76
C ASN A 256 21.52 -4.39 1.02
N PRO A 257 22.59 -4.04 1.75
CA PRO A 257 22.69 -3.92 3.22
C PRO A 257 22.15 -2.59 3.77
N GLY A 258 21.87 -2.57 5.08
CA GLY A 258 21.60 -1.35 5.86
C GLY A 258 20.13 -1.07 6.18
N LEU A 259 19.21 -1.97 5.85
CA LEU A 259 17.80 -1.85 6.23
C LEU A 259 17.63 -2.05 7.74
N ARG A 260 16.71 -1.29 8.34
CA ARG A 260 16.42 -1.27 9.79
C ARG A 260 14.92 -1.21 9.99
N ASN A 261 14.36 -2.00 10.91
CA ASN A 261 12.92 -1.96 11.18
C ASN A 261 12.46 -0.56 11.64
N ASP A 262 11.27 -0.18 11.22
CA ASP A 262 10.50 1.00 11.65
C ASP A 262 9.06 0.54 11.90
N ILE A 263 8.94 -0.54 12.69
CA ILE A 263 7.67 -1.13 13.06
C ILE A 263 7.07 -0.26 14.16
N LEU A 264 5.82 0.17 14.02
CA LEU A 264 5.19 1.09 14.96
C LEU A 264 3.74 0.67 15.22
N LEU A 265 3.28 0.83 16.46
CA LEU A 265 1.86 0.79 16.77
C LEU A 265 1.28 2.19 16.47
N VAL A 266 0.27 2.26 15.61
CA VAL A 266 -0.29 3.53 15.13
C VAL A 266 -1.80 3.54 15.25
N ASP A 267 -2.38 4.72 15.50
CA ASP A 267 -3.82 4.92 15.49
C ASP A 267 -4.35 4.89 14.06
N ALA A 268 -5.07 3.83 13.71
CA ALA A 268 -5.59 3.59 12.37
C ALA A 268 -6.63 4.63 11.91
N TRP A 269 -7.31 5.34 12.83
CA TRP A 269 -8.24 6.40 12.43
C TRP A 269 -7.50 7.58 11.85
N THR A 270 -6.45 8.03 12.53
CA THR A 270 -5.70 9.23 12.17
C THR A 270 -4.56 8.93 11.19
N TRP A 271 -4.17 7.66 11.05
CA TRP A 271 -3.17 7.19 10.09
C TRP A 271 -3.49 7.62 8.66
N GLU A 272 -2.46 8.00 7.90
CA GLU A 272 -2.55 8.35 6.46
C GLU A 272 -3.68 9.34 6.15
N ALA A 273 -3.60 10.47 6.86
CA ALA A 273 -4.54 11.59 6.81
C ALA A 273 -5.99 11.19 7.02
N GLY A 274 -6.24 10.43 8.08
CA GLY A 274 -7.60 10.11 8.47
C GLY A 274 -8.18 8.90 7.74
N ARG A 275 -7.36 7.91 7.37
CA ARG A 275 -7.78 6.74 6.60
C ARG A 275 -8.95 5.99 7.25
N GLY A 276 -8.94 5.80 8.57
CA GLY A 276 -10.07 5.17 9.25
C GLY A 276 -11.37 5.99 9.15
N TYR A 277 -11.31 7.33 9.09
CA TYR A 277 -12.50 8.15 8.85
C TYR A 277 -13.06 7.94 7.43
N ARG A 278 -12.20 7.80 6.43
CA ARG A 278 -12.62 7.44 5.06
C ARG A 278 -13.21 6.02 5.01
N CYS A 279 -12.69 5.10 5.82
CA CYS A 279 -13.28 3.78 5.94
C CYS A 279 -14.68 3.79 6.57
N GLU A 280 -14.99 4.70 7.49
CA GLU A 280 -16.39 4.85 7.94
C GLU A 280 -17.29 5.48 6.88
N PHE A 281 -16.77 6.42 6.08
CA PHE A 281 -17.49 6.89 4.90
C PHE A 281 -17.85 5.73 3.96
N TRP A 282 -16.89 4.90 3.56
CA TRP A 282 -17.15 3.74 2.69
C TRP A 282 -18.11 2.74 3.32
N ARG A 283 -18.05 2.56 4.64
CA ARG A 283 -19.01 1.72 5.35
C ARG A 283 -20.43 2.26 5.23
N SER A 284 -20.60 3.58 5.31
CA SER A 284 -21.91 4.25 5.26
C SER A 284 -22.56 4.16 3.87
N VAL A 285 -21.78 4.18 2.79
CA VAL A 285 -22.25 4.04 1.41
C VAL A 285 -22.15 2.60 0.88
N GLY A 286 -21.70 1.65 1.70
CA GLY A 286 -21.52 0.24 1.32
C GLY A 286 -22.72 -0.39 0.59
N PRO A 287 -23.99 -0.15 0.99
CA PRO A 287 -25.16 -0.70 0.28
C PRO A 287 -25.32 -0.26 -1.19
N ILE A 288 -24.66 0.83 -1.60
CA ILE A 288 -24.67 1.35 -2.98
C ILE A 288 -23.30 1.22 -3.66
N VAL A 289 -22.33 0.58 -3.01
CA VAL A 289 -21.06 0.19 -3.64
C VAL A 289 -21.25 -1.20 -4.23
N PRO A 290 -21.07 -1.39 -5.55
CA PRO A 290 -21.24 -2.70 -6.17
C PRO A 290 -20.20 -3.69 -5.62
N GLU A 291 -20.66 -4.71 -4.91
CA GLU A 291 -19.80 -5.72 -4.28
C GLU A 291 -19.27 -6.77 -5.27
N TRP A 292 -19.78 -6.85 -6.52
CA TRP A 292 -19.47 -7.97 -7.43
C TRP A 292 -19.46 -7.74 -8.95
N GLU A 293 -19.41 -6.52 -9.49
CA GLU A 293 -19.32 -6.33 -10.96
C GLU A 293 -18.41 -5.17 -11.36
N VAL A 294 -17.13 -5.22 -11.00
CA VAL A 294 -16.13 -4.47 -11.78
C VAL A 294 -15.86 -5.31 -13.03
N PRO A 295 -16.17 -4.83 -14.25
CA PRO A 295 -15.76 -5.54 -15.46
C PRO A 295 -14.24 -5.49 -15.50
N PHE A 296 -13.60 -6.57 -15.04
CA PHE A 296 -12.18 -6.79 -15.31
C PHE A 296 -12.01 -6.66 -16.82
N LEU A 297 -11.18 -5.70 -17.23
CA LEU A 297 -10.73 -5.49 -18.60
C LEU A 297 -10.34 -6.83 -19.24
N GLY A 298 -11.28 -7.44 -19.98
CA GLY A 298 -11.02 -8.49 -20.98
C GLY A 298 -10.62 -9.90 -20.50
N LEU A 299 -10.62 -10.23 -19.21
CA LEU A 299 -10.40 -11.61 -18.75
C LEU A 299 -11.69 -12.18 -18.14
N SER A 300 -12.47 -12.84 -19.00
CA SER A 300 -13.50 -13.79 -18.58
C SER A 300 -12.84 -14.97 -17.86
N LEU A 301 -12.60 -14.83 -16.56
CA LEU A 301 -12.64 -15.98 -15.67
C LEU A 301 -14.10 -16.14 -15.24
N GLY A 302 -14.89 -16.72 -16.15
CA GLY A 302 -16.17 -17.27 -15.80
C GLY A 302 -15.98 -18.22 -14.62
N VAL A 303 -16.94 -18.19 -13.69
CA VAL A 303 -17.02 -19.06 -12.53
C VAL A 303 -16.74 -20.51 -12.96
N LEU A 304 -15.52 -20.99 -12.72
CA LEU A 304 -15.21 -22.40 -12.88
C LEU A 304 -15.44 -23.08 -11.52
N PRO A 305 -16.22 -24.17 -11.48
CA PRO A 305 -16.47 -24.91 -10.27
C PRO A 305 -15.15 -25.46 -9.69
N MET A 306 -15.09 -25.54 -8.35
CA MET A 306 -13.89 -25.75 -7.52
C MET A 306 -13.08 -27.03 -7.79
N ASP A 307 -13.51 -27.87 -8.72
CA ASP A 307 -13.06 -29.24 -8.92
C ASP A 307 -11.94 -29.38 -9.97
N ARG A 308 -11.42 -28.28 -10.54
CA ARG A 308 -10.33 -28.31 -11.56
C ARG A 308 -9.09 -27.47 -11.27
N LEU A 309 -8.81 -27.14 -10.01
CA LEU A 309 -7.59 -26.40 -9.62
C LEU A 309 -6.29 -27.25 -9.57
N ALA A 310 -6.35 -28.55 -9.87
CA ALA A 310 -5.19 -29.45 -9.71
C ALA A 310 -4.22 -29.50 -10.91
N ASP A 311 -4.59 -29.00 -12.09
CA ASP A 311 -3.81 -29.24 -13.33
C ASP A 311 -2.94 -28.06 -13.81
N ILE A 312 -2.96 -26.90 -13.13
CA ILE A 312 -2.23 -25.68 -13.57
C ILE A 312 -0.84 -25.54 -12.92
N MET A 313 -0.39 -26.49 -12.09
CA MET A 313 0.97 -26.49 -11.51
C MET A 313 1.99 -27.37 -12.26
N ARG A 314 2.13 -27.20 -13.58
CA ARG A 314 3.28 -27.75 -14.33
C ARG A 314 4.02 -26.67 -15.12
N PHE A 315 5.18 -26.28 -14.61
CA PHE A 315 6.13 -25.38 -15.28
C PHE A 315 6.83 -26.07 -16.48
N PRO A 316 6.95 -25.42 -17.65
CA PRO A 316 7.91 -25.82 -18.68
C PRO A 316 9.30 -25.21 -18.42
N LYS A 317 10.33 -26.00 -18.72
CA LYS A 317 11.77 -25.66 -18.62
C LYS A 317 12.24 -24.77 -19.78
N ASN A 318 13.18 -23.88 -19.46
CA ASN A 318 14.30 -23.31 -20.24
C ASN A 318 14.10 -22.95 -21.72
N HIS A 319 14.29 -21.67 -22.05
CA HIS A 319 15.08 -21.27 -23.23
C HIS A 319 15.94 -20.03 -22.92
N ASN A 320 17.24 -20.16 -23.16
CA ASN A 320 18.27 -19.12 -23.07
C ASN A 320 18.10 -18.09 -24.20
N HIS A 321 18.12 -16.79 -23.87
CA HIS A 321 18.54 -15.76 -24.81
C HIS A 321 19.45 -14.75 -24.11
N HIS A 322 20.68 -14.65 -24.63
CA HIS A 322 21.67 -13.65 -24.27
C HIS A 322 21.22 -12.25 -24.66
N LEU A 323 21.24 -11.31 -23.72
CA LEU A 323 21.24 -9.87 -24.01
C LEU A 323 22.37 -9.19 -23.20
N ARG A 324 23.27 -8.52 -23.92
CA ARG A 324 24.36 -7.70 -23.38
C ARG A 324 23.80 -6.38 -22.86
N ALA A 325 24.14 -6.03 -21.62
CA ALA A 325 23.97 -4.68 -21.08
C ALA A 325 25.27 -3.87 -21.28
N ASN A 326 25.17 -2.71 -21.93
CA ASN A 326 26.19 -1.68 -21.94
C ASN A 326 25.57 -0.41 -21.34
N GLY A 327 26.17 0.12 -20.27
CA GLY A 327 25.79 1.39 -19.65
C GLY A 327 26.23 1.47 -18.20
N GLY A 328 27.39 2.10 -17.95
CA GLY A 328 27.92 2.32 -16.61
C GLY A 328 27.51 3.68 -16.04
N CYS A 329 27.17 3.73 -14.75
CA CYS A 329 27.04 4.97 -13.98
C CYS A 329 28.44 5.50 -13.61
N LYS A 330 28.71 6.78 -13.90
CA LYS A 330 29.88 7.48 -13.36
C LYS A 330 29.64 7.80 -11.88
N LYS A 331 30.74 7.67 -11.11
CA LYS A 331 30.85 7.95 -9.68
C LYS A 331 30.37 9.36 -9.32
#